data_AF-A0A165WVJ6-F1
#
_entry.id   AF-A0A165WVJ6-F1
#
_cell.length_a   1.000
_cell.length_b   1.000
_cell.length_c   1.000
_cell.angle_alpha   90.00
_cell.angle_beta   90.00
_cell.angle_gamma   90.00
#
_symmetry.space_group_name_H-M   'P 1'
#
loop_
_entity.id
_entity.type
_entity.pdbx_description
1 polymer ?
#
loop_
_entity_poly.entity_id
_entity_poly.type
_entity_poly.pdbx_seq_one_letter_code
_entity_poly.pdbx_strand_id
1 'polypeptide(L)' 'MTRAEYENKIKELGIDLEELNIVIGRKTNVPFSTGCYFEGDNWILYNVDERQNFSIIERGNENQIFKFLYMITMGKIGR' A
#
# COMPACT_ATOMS: atom_id res chain seq x y z
N MET A 1 -4.72 3.38 11.38
CA MET A 1 -3.53 2.76 11.95
C MET A 1 -2.36 3.50 11.37
N THR A 2 -1.32 3.75 12.16
CA THR A 2 -0.12 4.43 11.69
C THR A 2 0.68 3.51 10.77
N ARG A 3 1.65 4.07 10.05
CA ARG A 3 2.63 3.30 9.29
C ARG A 3 3.35 2.29 10.18
N ALA A 4 3.79 2.72 11.35
CA ALA A 4 4.50 1.87 12.31
C ALA A 4 3.64 0.70 12.79
N GLU A 5 2.37 0.95 13.11
CA GLU A 5 1.42 -0.12 13.46
C GLU A 5 1.23 -1.11 12.31
N TYR A 6 1.17 -0.62 11.07
CA TYR A 6 1.05 -1.47 9.89
C TYR A 6 2.29 -2.34 9.72
N GLU A 7 3.48 -1.75 9.67
CA GLU A 7 4.75 -2.46 9.49
C GLU A 7 4.97 -3.51 10.59
N ASN A 8 4.62 -3.19 11.85
CA ASN A 8 4.66 -4.14 12.95
C ASN A 8 3.72 -5.33 12.73
N LYS A 9 2.45 -5.10 12.34
CA LYS A 9 1.50 -6.19 12.08
C LYS A 9 1.93 -7.08 10.92
N ILE A 10 2.42 -6.50 9.83
CA ILE A 10 2.94 -7.26 8.68
C ILE A 10 4.07 -8.17 9.11
N LYS A 11 5.00 -7.65 9.91
CA LYS A 11 6.12 -8.41 10.46
C LYS A 11 5.66 -9.52 11.41
N GLU A 12 4.72 -9.24 12.31
CA GLU A 12 4.15 -10.23 13.24
C GLU A 12 3.45 -11.38 12.51
N LEU A 13 2.79 -11.09 11.39
CA LEU A 13 2.10 -12.07 10.55
C LEU A 13 3.04 -12.79 9.58
N GLY A 14 4.32 -12.41 9.50
CA GLY A 14 5.28 -13.00 8.57
C GLY A 14 4.95 -12.74 7.10
N ILE A 15 4.28 -11.62 6.80
CA ILE A 15 3.87 -11.26 5.44
C ILE A 15 5.04 -10.59 4.71
N ASP A 16 5.39 -11.11 3.53
CA ASP A 16 6.31 -10.44 2.62
C ASP A 16 5.54 -9.49 1.69
N LEU A 17 5.78 -8.19 1.83
CA LEU A 17 5.13 -7.18 0.99
C LEU A 17 5.65 -7.18 -0.44
N GLU A 18 6.89 -7.62 -0.68
CA GLU A 18 7.46 -7.70 -2.02
C GLU A 18 6.75 -8.78 -2.83
N GLU A 19 6.49 -9.95 -2.23
CA GLU A 19 5.69 -11.02 -2.86
C GLU A 19 4.26 -10.56 -3.22
N LEU A 20 3.71 -9.62 -2.45
CA LEU A 20 2.39 -9.05 -2.69
C LEU A 20 2.39 -7.85 -3.66
N ASN A 21 3.55 -7.45 -4.18
CA ASN A 21 3.76 -6.22 -4.95
C ASN A 21 3.23 -4.97 -4.23
N ILE A 22 3.48 -4.87 -2.93
CA ILE A 22 3.10 -3.70 -2.10
C ILE A 22 4.31 -2.81 -1.86
N VAL A 23 4.21 -1.52 -2.18
CA VAL A 23 5.31 -0.55 -2.05
C VAL A 23 4.93 0.62 -1.16
N ILE A 24 5.78 0.96 -0.19
CA ILE A 24 5.51 2.01 0.82
C ILE A 24 6.55 3.13 0.70
N GLY A 25 6.08 4.37 0.77
CA GLY A 25 6.91 5.58 0.86
C GLY A 25 7.49 6.06 -0.48
N ARG A 26 7.18 5.40 -1.60
CA ARG A 26 7.65 5.80 -2.93
C ARG A 26 6.65 5.41 -4.01
N LYS A 27 6.73 6.09 -5.16
CA LYS A 27 6.09 5.65 -6.41
C LYS A 27 6.88 4.47 -7.00
N THR A 28 6.18 3.57 -7.70
CA THR A 28 6.78 2.47 -8.48
C THR A 28 6.07 2.35 -9.81
N ASN A 29 6.74 1.77 -10.81
CA ASN A 29 6.17 1.41 -12.11
C ASN A 29 6.08 -0.12 -12.30
N VAL A 30 6.30 -0.91 -11.24
CA VAL A 30 6.12 -2.37 -11.27
C VAL A 30 4.65 -2.67 -11.57
N PRO A 31 4.32 -3.41 -12.65
CA PRO A 31 2.96 -3.79 -12.97
C PRO A 31 2.26 -4.53 -11.82
N PHE A 32 0.95 -4.37 -11.71
CA PHE A 32 0.11 -5.02 -10.69
C PHE A 32 0.46 -4.66 -9.23
N SER A 33 1.25 -3.62 -9.02
CA SER A 33 1.62 -3.16 -7.69
C SER A 33 0.55 -2.26 -7.07
N THR A 34 0.44 -2.35 -5.76
CA THR A 34 -0.27 -1.38 -4.92
C THR A 34 0.79 -0.59 -4.15
N GLY A 35 0.63 0.71 -4.01
CA GLY A 35 1.55 1.44 -3.14
C GLY A 35 0.95 2.67 -2.50
N CYS A 36 1.70 3.22 -1.55
CA CYS A 36 1.37 4.50 -0.96
C CYS A 36 2.62 5.38 -0.78
N TYR A 37 2.44 6.69 -0.87
CA TYR A 37 3.50 7.69 -0.66
C TYR A 37 2.90 8.97 -0.05
N PHE A 38 3.76 9.77 0.57
CA PHE A 38 3.37 11.05 1.16
C PHE A 38 3.71 12.19 0.20
N GLU A 39 2.75 13.08 -0.09
CA GLU A 39 2.93 14.22 -0.99
C GLU A 39 2.05 15.40 -0.52
N GLY A 40 2.65 16.59 -0.41
CA GLY A 40 2.02 17.74 0.22
C GLY A 40 1.78 17.46 1.70
N ASP A 41 0.53 17.20 2.06
CA ASP A 41 0.09 16.90 3.42
C ASP A 41 -0.73 15.59 3.51
N ASN A 42 -0.78 14.83 2.41
CA ASN A 42 -1.59 13.63 2.33
C ASN A 42 -0.76 12.40 2.00
N TRP A 43 -1.18 11.28 2.56
CA TRP A 43 -0.84 9.98 2.03
C TRP A 43 -1.74 9.71 0.82
N ILE A 44 -1.12 9.23 -0.25
CA ILE A 44 -1.78 8.88 -1.51
C ILE A 44 -1.63 7.38 -1.69
N LEU A 45 -2.76 6.67 -1.76
CA LEU A 45 -2.83 5.25 -2.10
C LEU A 45 -3.09 5.10 -3.60
N TYR A 46 -2.36 4.21 -4.25
CA TYR A 46 -2.45 4.00 -5.69
C TYR A 46 -2.29 2.53 -6.08
N ASN A 47 -2.71 2.23 -7.32
CA ASN A 47 -2.41 0.98 -8.01
C ASN A 47 -1.71 1.27 -9.34
N VAL A 48 -0.93 0.29 -9.79
CA VAL A 48 -0.31 0.24 -11.11
C VAL A 48 -0.92 -0.93 -11.86
N ASP A 49 -1.51 -0.68 -13.03
CA ASP A 49 -2.09 -1.73 -13.86
C ASP A 49 -1.02 -2.50 -14.67
N GLU A 50 -1.46 -3.44 -15.51
CA GLU A 50 -0.58 -4.23 -16.39
C GLU A 50 0.24 -3.38 -17.38
N ARG A 51 -0.27 -2.20 -17.74
CA ARG A 51 0.32 -1.26 -18.70
C ARG A 51 1.12 -0.17 -18.02
N GLN A 52 1.40 -0.34 -16.72
CA GLN A 52 2.09 0.62 -15.88
C GLN A 52 1.34 1.95 -15.69
N ASN A 53 0.02 1.98 -15.95
CA ASN A 53 -0.77 3.18 -15.69
C ASN A 53 -1.00 3.31 -14.19
N PHE A 54 -0.78 4.52 -13.71
CA PHE A 54 -0.94 4.87 -12.32
C PHE A 54 -2.35 5.38 -12.03
N SER A 55 -3.05 4.73 -11.11
CA SER A 55 -4.39 5.13 -10.67
C SER A 55 -4.41 5.42 -9.18
N ILE A 56 -4.82 6.63 -8.80
CA ILE A 56 -5.03 6.98 -7.38
C ILE A 56 -6.32 6.34 -6.91
N ILE A 57 -6.23 5.58 -5.82
CA ILE A 57 -7.36 4.91 -5.17
C ILE A 57 -7.97 5.84 -4.13
N GLU A 58 -7.12 6.45 -3.29
CA GLU A 58 -7.56 7.25 -2.15
C GLU A 58 -6.49 8.28 -1.77
N ARG A 59 -6.93 9.39 -1.16
CA ARG A 59 -6.06 10.39 -0.53
C ARG A 59 -6.55 10.70 0.88
N GLY A 60 -5.63 10.80 1.83
CA GLY A 60 -6.00 11.21 3.18
C GLY A 60 -4.86 11.16 4.17
N ASN A 61 -5.22 11.20 5.46
CA ASN A 61 -4.23 11.08 6.52
C ASN A 61 -3.65 9.65 6.62
N GLU A 62 -2.54 9.54 7.34
CA GLU A 62 -1.84 8.28 7.57
C GLU A 62 -2.78 7.18 8.08
N ASN A 63 -3.60 7.52 9.08
CA ASN A 63 -4.48 6.57 9.75
C ASN A 63 -5.51 5.93 8.81
N GLN A 64 -6.05 6.71 7.87
CA GLN A 64 -7.00 6.25 6.86
C GLN A 64 -6.30 5.39 5.81
N ILE A 65 -5.19 5.88 5.25
CA ILE A 65 -4.51 5.21 4.14
C ILE A 65 -3.92 3.87 4.56
N PHE A 66 -3.28 3.78 5.72
CA PHE A 66 -2.73 2.51 6.19
C PHE A 66 -3.80 1.52 6.65
N LYS A 67 -5.01 1.98 7.05
CA LYS A 67 -6.17 1.09 7.22
C LYS A 67 -6.61 0.48 5.89
N PHE A 68 -6.71 1.28 4.83
CA PHE A 68 -7.03 0.78 3.50
C PHE A 68 -5.96 -0.17 2.97
N LEU A 69 -4.68 0.20 3.11
CA LEU A 69 -3.57 -0.64 2.70
C LEU A 69 -3.58 -1.99 3.43
N TYR A 70 -3.88 -2.00 4.73
CA TYR A 70 -4.05 -3.24 5.50
C TYR A 70 -5.17 -4.13 4.96
N MET A 71 -6.35 -3.56 4.65
CA MET A 71 -7.45 -4.33 4.05
C MET A 71 -7.06 -4.94 2.70
N ILE A 72 -6.35 -4.18 1.86
CA ILE A 72 -5.83 -4.68 0.57
C ILE A 72 -4.81 -5.81 0.80
N THR A 73 -3.90 -5.63 1.76
CA THR A 73 -2.87 -6.63 2.11
C THR A 73 -3.54 -7.95 2.50
N MET A 74 -4.51 -7.90 3.42
CA MET A 74 -5.25 -9.09 3.86
C MET A 74 -6.06 -9.73 2.73
N GLY A 75 -6.62 -8.93 1.82
CA GLY A 75 -7.33 -9.44 0.64
C GLY A 75 -6.45 -10.16 -0.37
N LYS A 76 -5.13 -9.89 -0.40
CA LYS A 76 -4.17 -10.59 -1.26
C LYS A 76 -3.67 -11.92 -0.69
N ILE A 77 -3.65 -12.07 0.65
CA ILE A 77 -3.21 -13.30 1.32
C ILE A 77 -4.23 -14.43 1.17
N GLY A 78 -5.52 -14.09 1.09
CA GLY A 78 -6.61 -15.07 0.95
C GLY A 78 -6.85 -15.57 -0.48
N ARG A 79 -5.94 -15.31 -1.42
CA ARG A 79 -6.06 -15.66 -2.85
C ARG A 79 -5.03 -16.68 -3.28
#